data_AF-A0AAD8B0Q7-F1
#
_entry.id   AF-A0AAD8B0Q7-F1
#
_cell.length_a   1.000
_cell.length_b   1.000
_cell.length_c   1.000
_cell.angle_alpha   90.00
_cell.angle_beta   90.00
_cell.angle_gamma   90.00
#
_symmetry.space_group_name_H-M   'P 1'
#
loop_
_entity.id
_entity.type
_entity.pdbx_description
1 polymer ?
#
loop_
_entity_poly.entity_id
_entity_poly.type
_entity_poly.pdbx_seq_one_letter_code
_entity_poly.pdbx_strand_id
1 'polypeptide(L)'
;METTKLNEIASKVIQINSKFDVMAACIPIGTISDLLKSLFELGFSENGAVNLLTRSTWTTKKPELLVSILDIFKSYNLAVGTKIQILENLPLEFKEERRPVEDLPAIFKSNLDGLIKLGFSEDHLDAILLSSPHTLFMGIEHILSIMGKLNGLVDTKVDVLDLVTRCPHVLVEDWEETVRKFEYVYYEMVYEIEEIARSSVFNRTFDHIKDRHTFLTRTGYFIKMKRKDDERIVNPNPPLKTILDSHDHQLAKMFGNMSKEEYSVYLEMRKFEREEENGESESDDETR
;
A
#
# COMPACT_ATOMS: atom_id res chain seq x y z
N MET A 1 5.37 -5.00 -34.13
CA MET A 1 4.18 -4.14 -34.39
C MET A 1 4.53 -3.23 -35.56
N GLU A 2 3.66 -3.08 -36.56
CA GLU A 2 3.96 -2.26 -37.73
C GLU A 2 4.16 -0.78 -37.34
N THR A 3 5.21 -0.15 -37.88
CA THR A 3 5.57 1.25 -37.64
C THR A 3 4.41 2.22 -37.91
N THR A 4 3.55 1.90 -38.87
CA THR A 4 2.35 2.67 -39.20
C THR A 4 1.34 2.70 -38.06
N LYS A 5 1.01 1.54 -37.48
CA LYS A 5 0.09 1.44 -36.33
C LYS A 5 0.63 2.19 -35.11
N LEU A 6 1.95 2.14 -34.92
CA LEU A 6 2.62 2.77 -33.80
C LEU A 6 2.60 4.31 -33.90
N ASN A 7 2.79 4.84 -35.10
CA ASN A 7 2.67 6.28 -35.38
C ASN A 7 1.22 6.79 -35.27
N GLU A 8 0.22 5.97 -35.60
CA GLU A 8 -1.20 6.31 -35.36
C GLU A 8 -1.51 6.45 -33.87
N ILE A 9 -1.01 5.52 -33.05
CA ILE A 9 -1.18 5.57 -31.58
C ILE A 9 -0.44 6.77 -30.99
N ALA A 10 0.80 7.01 -31.43
CA ALA A 10 1.58 8.18 -31.01
C ALA A 10 0.86 9.50 -31.34
N SER A 11 0.24 9.60 -32.52
CA SER A 11 -0.55 10.78 -32.92
C SER A 11 -1.76 11.00 -32.00
N LYS A 12 -2.46 9.92 -31.60
CA LYS A 12 -3.57 10.00 -30.64
C LYS A 12 -3.11 10.48 -29.26
N VAL A 13 -1.96 10.00 -28.77
CA VAL A 13 -1.38 10.44 -27.49
C VAL A 13 -1.06 11.94 -27.51
N ILE A 14 -0.41 12.43 -28.57
CA ILE A 14 -0.10 13.87 -28.74
C ILE A 14 -1.38 14.70 -28.73
N GLN A 15 -2.40 14.28 -29.48
CA GLN A 15 -3.68 14.99 -29.58
C GLN A 15 -4.42 15.07 -28.24
N ILE A 16 -4.30 14.04 -27.39
CA ILE A 16 -4.89 14.06 -26.05
C ILE A 16 -4.09 14.99 -25.14
N ASN A 17 -2.75 14.88 -25.15
CA ASN A 17 -1.88 15.68 -24.28
C ASN A 17 -1.91 17.16 -24.64
N SER A 18 -2.08 17.52 -25.91
CA SER A 18 -2.18 18.93 -26.35
C SER A 18 -3.38 19.68 -25.76
N LYS A 19 -4.39 18.96 -25.26
CA LYS A 19 -5.52 19.56 -24.52
C LYS A 19 -5.15 20.02 -23.11
N PHE A 20 -4.11 19.41 -22.53
CA PHE A 20 -3.65 19.68 -21.16
C PHE A 20 -2.36 20.50 -21.14
N ASP A 21 -1.52 20.35 -22.16
CA ASP A 21 -0.28 21.10 -22.34
C ASP A 21 -0.08 21.45 -23.81
N VAL A 22 -0.15 22.74 -24.12
CA VAL A 22 -0.02 23.26 -25.48
C VAL A 22 1.34 22.89 -26.11
N MET A 23 2.39 22.75 -25.30
CA MET A 23 3.74 22.38 -25.77
C MET A 23 3.86 20.91 -26.14
N ALA A 24 2.92 20.06 -25.69
CA ALA A 24 2.90 18.64 -26.06
C ALA A 24 2.65 18.42 -27.57
N ALA A 25 2.01 19.37 -28.25
CA ALA A 25 1.79 19.35 -29.69
C ALA A 25 3.09 19.47 -30.51
N CYS A 26 4.18 19.97 -29.89
CA CYS A 26 5.47 20.15 -30.55
C CYS A 26 6.39 18.92 -30.42
N ILE A 27 5.96 17.87 -29.71
CA ILE A 27 6.78 16.68 -29.49
C ILE A 27 6.84 15.85 -30.78
N PRO A 28 8.03 15.44 -31.26
CA PRO A 28 8.14 14.60 -32.44
C PRO A 28 7.42 13.25 -32.28
N ILE A 29 6.61 12.88 -33.27
CA ILE A 29 5.89 11.59 -33.31
C ILE A 29 6.87 10.42 -33.16
N GLY A 30 8.05 10.52 -33.76
CA GLY A 30 9.10 9.49 -33.67
C GLY A 30 9.53 9.18 -32.24
N THR A 31 9.69 10.20 -31.39
CA THR A 31 10.09 10.04 -29.99
C THR A 31 9.03 9.26 -29.19
N ILE A 32 7.76 9.58 -29.38
CA ILE A 32 6.66 8.87 -28.71
C ILE A 32 6.51 7.45 -29.26
N SER A 33 6.74 7.26 -30.55
CA SER A 33 6.76 5.93 -31.15
C SER A 33 7.88 5.07 -30.56
N ASP A 34 9.07 5.62 -30.35
CA ASP A 34 10.17 4.84 -29.74
C ASP A 34 9.90 4.53 -28.27
N LEU A 35 9.30 5.45 -27.50
CA LEU A 35 8.82 5.18 -26.14
C LEU A 35 7.78 4.06 -26.10
N LEU A 36 6.80 4.09 -27.01
CA LEU A 36 5.77 3.06 -27.11
C LEU A 36 6.38 1.68 -27.40
N LYS A 37 7.41 1.61 -28.27
CA LYS A 37 8.14 0.36 -28.50
C LYS A 37 8.80 -0.14 -27.21
N SER A 38 9.52 0.72 -26.49
CA SER A 38 10.16 0.32 -25.23
C SER A 38 9.17 -0.13 -24.15
N LEU A 39 7.99 0.49 -24.09
CA LEU A 39 6.91 0.05 -23.18
C LEU A 39 6.37 -1.32 -23.59
N PHE A 40 6.15 -1.57 -24.87
CA PHE A 40 5.69 -2.87 -25.35
C PHE A 40 6.72 -3.99 -25.18
N GLU A 41 8.01 -3.69 -25.33
CA GLU A 41 9.10 -4.62 -25.01
C GLU A 41 9.11 -5.03 -23.54
N LEU A 42 8.71 -4.12 -22.64
CA LEU A 42 8.54 -4.39 -21.21
C LEU A 42 7.22 -5.11 -20.87
N GLY A 43 6.40 -5.46 -21.88
CA GLY A 43 5.16 -6.22 -21.70
C GLY A 43 3.92 -5.37 -21.38
N PHE A 44 3.98 -4.04 -21.50
CA PHE A 44 2.81 -3.18 -21.30
C PHE A 44 1.76 -3.44 -22.38
N SER A 45 0.49 -3.39 -22.02
CA SER A 45 -0.61 -3.45 -22.99
C SER A 45 -0.73 -2.14 -23.79
N GLU A 46 -1.34 -2.20 -24.98
CA GLU A 46 -1.60 -1.01 -25.81
C GLU A 46 -2.33 0.07 -25.00
N ASN A 47 -3.41 -0.30 -24.31
CA ASN A 47 -4.17 0.61 -23.46
C ASN A 47 -3.36 1.11 -22.26
N GLY A 48 -2.55 0.24 -21.63
CA GLY A 48 -1.72 0.62 -20.48
C GLY A 48 -0.66 1.66 -20.85
N ALA A 49 0.03 1.46 -21.97
CA ALA A 49 1.03 2.40 -22.48
C ALA A 49 0.40 3.75 -22.87
N VAL A 50 -0.75 3.72 -23.56
CA VAL A 50 -1.49 4.95 -23.93
C VAL A 50 -1.98 5.68 -22.68
N ASN A 51 -2.56 4.97 -21.71
CA ASN A 51 -3.04 5.58 -20.46
C ASN A 51 -1.89 6.22 -19.67
N LEU A 52 -0.74 5.54 -19.56
CA LEU A 52 0.43 6.09 -18.89
C LEU A 52 0.89 7.40 -19.52
N LEU A 53 1.05 7.41 -20.85
CA LEU A 53 1.54 8.58 -21.58
C LEU A 53 0.53 9.73 -21.62
N THR A 54 -0.75 9.46 -21.43
CA THR A 54 -1.81 10.48 -21.47
C THR A 54 -2.17 11.05 -20.10
N ARG A 55 -2.11 10.24 -19.04
CA ARG A 55 -2.43 10.67 -17.66
C ARG A 55 -1.29 11.42 -17.00
N SER A 56 -0.05 11.19 -17.45
CA SER A 56 1.15 11.80 -16.89
C SER A 56 1.79 12.75 -17.89
N THR A 57 1.58 14.06 -17.75
CA THR A 57 2.16 15.05 -18.68
C THR A 57 3.70 15.02 -18.69
N TRP A 58 4.33 14.66 -17.56
CA TRP A 58 5.79 14.62 -17.43
C TRP A 58 6.47 13.58 -18.34
N THR A 59 5.80 12.47 -18.65
CA THR A 59 6.39 11.39 -19.48
C THR A 59 6.64 11.84 -20.91
N THR A 60 5.85 12.80 -21.38
CA THR A 60 5.99 13.38 -22.72
C THR A 60 6.90 14.62 -22.72
N LYS A 61 6.93 15.38 -21.63
CA LYS A 61 7.86 16.52 -21.46
C LYS A 61 9.33 16.10 -21.37
N LYS A 62 9.63 15.01 -20.66
CA LYS A 62 11.01 14.55 -20.40
C LYS A 62 11.16 13.06 -20.80
N PRO A 63 11.16 12.75 -22.11
CA PRO A 63 11.22 11.36 -22.60
C PRO A 63 12.50 10.64 -22.16
N GLU A 64 13.63 11.34 -22.08
CA GLU A 64 14.95 10.80 -21.66
C GLU A 64 14.92 10.19 -20.25
N LEU A 65 14.18 10.81 -19.34
CA LEU A 65 14.04 10.32 -17.97
C LEU A 65 13.20 9.05 -17.92
N LEU A 66 12.12 9.00 -18.71
CA LEU A 66 11.32 7.79 -18.82
C LEU A 66 12.16 6.65 -19.40
N VAL A 67 12.90 6.88 -20.48
CA VAL A 67 13.81 5.85 -21.06
C VAL A 67 14.78 5.32 -20.00
N SER A 68 15.41 6.21 -19.23
CA SER A 68 16.34 5.83 -18.16
C SER A 68 15.67 4.94 -17.09
N ILE A 69 14.43 5.25 -16.70
CA ILE A 69 13.65 4.42 -15.76
C ILE A 69 13.25 3.09 -16.39
N LEU A 70 12.87 3.08 -17.66
CA LEU A 70 12.54 1.84 -18.38
C LEU A 70 13.76 0.93 -18.50
N ASP A 71 14.96 1.49 -18.70
CA ASP A 71 16.21 0.72 -18.72
C ASP A 71 16.55 0.12 -17.35
N ILE A 72 16.29 0.85 -16.26
CA ILE A 72 16.33 0.30 -14.90
C ILE A 72 15.31 -0.85 -14.79
N PHE A 73 14.07 -0.68 -15.25
CA PHE A 73 13.07 -1.76 -15.23
C PHE A 73 13.40 -2.97 -16.11
N LYS A 74 14.38 -2.87 -17.04
CA LYS A 74 14.93 -4.02 -17.76
C LYS A 74 15.94 -4.79 -16.91
N SER A 75 16.66 -4.12 -16.00
CA SER A 75 17.61 -4.78 -15.10
C SER A 75 16.96 -5.45 -13.89
N TYR A 76 15.71 -5.15 -13.58
CA TYR A 76 14.95 -5.79 -12.51
C TYR A 76 13.75 -6.57 -13.07
N ASN A 77 13.59 -7.82 -12.63
CA ASN A 77 12.51 -8.70 -13.08
C ASN A 77 11.19 -8.43 -12.31
N LEU A 78 10.75 -7.17 -12.29
CA LEU A 78 9.46 -6.79 -11.70
C LEU A 78 8.31 -7.12 -12.66
N ALA A 79 7.16 -7.50 -12.10
CA ALA A 79 5.94 -7.68 -12.86
C ALA A 79 5.50 -6.39 -13.56
N VAL A 80 4.87 -6.52 -14.72
CA VAL A 80 4.36 -5.38 -15.52
C VAL A 80 3.37 -4.54 -14.71
N GLY A 81 2.52 -5.20 -13.91
CA GLY A 81 1.57 -4.52 -13.02
C GLY A 81 2.26 -3.60 -12.02
N THR A 82 3.36 -4.06 -11.42
CA THR A 82 4.18 -3.29 -10.48
C THR A 82 4.83 -2.09 -11.16
N LYS A 83 5.42 -2.29 -12.36
CA LYS A 83 6.01 -1.21 -13.16
C LYS A 83 4.98 -0.11 -13.48
N ILE A 84 3.74 -0.51 -13.83
CA ILE A 84 2.63 0.44 -14.05
C ILE A 84 2.28 1.18 -12.75
N GLN A 85 2.09 0.45 -11.64
CA GLN A 85 1.72 1.05 -10.35
C GLN A 85 2.75 2.10 -9.88
N ILE A 86 4.05 1.81 -10.02
CA ILE A 86 5.11 2.75 -9.65
C ILE A 86 5.03 4.02 -10.50
N LEU A 87 4.87 3.89 -11.81
CA LEU A 87 4.84 5.03 -12.73
C LEU A 87 3.57 5.88 -12.59
N GLU A 88 2.41 5.27 -12.32
CA GLU A 88 1.17 6.00 -12.08
C GLU A 88 1.18 6.74 -10.74
N ASN A 89 1.76 6.13 -9.70
CA ASN A 89 1.77 6.67 -8.33
C ASN A 89 3.08 7.37 -7.95
N LEU A 90 3.78 7.96 -8.93
CA LEU A 90 4.91 8.82 -8.62
C LEU A 90 4.49 9.96 -7.68
N PRO A 91 5.32 10.29 -6.66
CA PRO A 91 5.05 11.39 -5.75
C PRO A 91 4.84 12.73 -6.49
N LEU A 92 3.96 13.58 -5.97
CA LEU A 92 3.56 14.83 -6.61
C LEU A 92 4.75 15.79 -6.82
N GLU A 93 5.75 15.71 -5.95
CA GLU A 93 6.97 16.51 -6.01
C GLU A 93 7.75 16.31 -7.32
N PHE A 94 7.67 15.10 -7.88
CA PHE A 94 8.27 14.77 -9.19
C PHE A 94 7.33 15.12 -10.35
N LYS A 95 6.02 15.04 -10.15
CA LYS A 95 5.01 15.41 -11.16
C LYS A 95 4.94 16.91 -11.41
N GLU A 96 5.14 17.71 -10.36
CA GLU A 96 5.06 19.18 -10.40
C GLU A 96 6.43 19.87 -10.54
N GLU A 97 7.49 19.11 -10.82
CA GLU A 97 8.87 19.62 -11.01
C GLU A 97 9.41 20.43 -9.80
N ARG A 98 8.82 20.24 -8.60
CA ARG A 98 9.24 20.91 -7.36
C ARG A 98 10.57 20.36 -6.83
N ARG A 99 10.94 19.13 -7.22
CA ARG A 99 12.29 18.57 -7.07
C ARG A 99 12.93 18.34 -8.43
N PRO A 100 14.28 18.39 -8.52
CA PRO A 100 14.99 17.97 -9.71
C PRO A 100 14.63 16.52 -10.06
N VAL A 101 13.97 16.32 -11.20
CA VAL A 101 13.56 14.99 -11.70
C VAL A 101 14.78 14.21 -12.24
N GLU A 102 15.93 14.86 -12.36
CA GLU A 102 17.19 14.29 -12.85
C GLU A 102 17.75 13.21 -11.92
N ASP A 103 17.49 13.29 -10.62
CA ASP A 103 17.95 12.29 -9.64
C ASP A 103 17.04 11.06 -9.56
N LEU A 104 15.86 11.08 -10.20
CA LEU A 104 14.83 10.05 -10.05
C LEU A 104 15.31 8.64 -10.47
N PRO A 105 16.01 8.44 -11.61
CA PRO A 105 16.56 7.12 -11.96
C PRO A 105 17.60 6.63 -10.94
N ALA A 106 18.44 7.53 -10.41
CA ALA A 106 19.43 7.18 -9.41
C ALA A 106 18.78 6.76 -8.08
N ILE A 107 17.71 7.45 -7.66
CA ILE A 107 16.91 7.10 -6.48
C ILE A 107 16.27 5.72 -6.66
N PHE A 108 15.64 5.46 -7.81
CA PHE A 108 15.04 4.15 -8.12
C PHE A 108 16.05 3.03 -7.97
N LYS A 109 17.20 3.17 -8.66
CA LYS A 109 18.25 2.17 -8.63
C LYS A 109 18.79 1.96 -7.21
N SER A 110 19.13 3.03 -6.51
CA SER A 110 19.68 2.97 -5.15
C SER A 110 18.73 2.30 -4.17
N ASN A 111 17.43 2.63 -4.23
CA ASN A 111 16.44 2.05 -3.32
C ASN A 111 16.08 0.61 -3.71
N LEU A 112 15.99 0.26 -5.00
CA LEU A 112 15.81 -1.14 -5.41
C LEU A 112 17.00 -2.01 -4.97
N ASP A 113 18.23 -1.54 -5.21
CA ASP A 113 19.44 -2.24 -4.76
C ASP A 113 19.48 -2.38 -3.25
N GLY A 114 19.06 -1.34 -2.53
CA GLY A 114 18.94 -1.36 -1.08
C GLY A 114 17.94 -2.41 -0.58
N LEU A 115 16.73 -2.42 -1.13
CA LEU A 115 15.70 -3.41 -0.76
C LEU A 115 16.17 -4.84 -1.04
N ILE A 116 16.80 -5.08 -2.19
CA ILE A 116 17.37 -6.40 -2.50
C ILE A 116 18.45 -6.79 -1.49
N LYS A 117 19.33 -5.85 -1.09
CA LYS A 117 20.35 -6.09 -0.05
C LYS A 117 19.76 -6.38 1.33
N LEU A 118 18.56 -5.86 1.62
CA LEU A 118 17.82 -6.19 2.85
C LEU A 118 17.20 -7.59 2.83
N GLY A 119 17.24 -8.28 1.68
CA GLY A 119 16.75 -9.65 1.53
C GLY A 119 15.37 -9.74 0.88
N PHE A 120 14.77 -8.63 0.43
CA PHE A 120 13.52 -8.69 -0.35
C PHE A 120 13.78 -9.40 -1.69
N SER A 121 13.08 -10.52 -1.92
CA SER A 121 13.07 -11.22 -3.20
C SER A 121 12.27 -10.43 -4.24
N GLU A 122 12.37 -10.82 -5.51
CA GLU A 122 11.59 -10.22 -6.59
C GLU A 122 10.07 -10.29 -6.30
N ASP A 123 9.59 -11.43 -5.80
CA ASP A 123 8.18 -11.62 -5.42
C ASP A 123 7.77 -10.70 -4.26
N HIS A 124 8.65 -10.50 -3.28
CA HIS A 124 8.38 -9.56 -2.18
C HIS A 124 8.29 -8.13 -2.70
N LEU A 125 9.22 -7.73 -3.57
CA LEU A 125 9.22 -6.40 -4.19
C LEU A 125 7.94 -6.16 -4.98
N ASP A 126 7.50 -7.14 -5.78
CA ASP A 126 6.25 -7.04 -6.52
C ASP A 126 5.05 -6.89 -5.58
N ALA A 127 4.95 -7.70 -4.52
CA ALA A 127 3.84 -7.60 -3.55
C ALA A 127 3.80 -6.23 -2.85
N ILE A 128 4.95 -5.74 -2.41
CA ILE A 128 5.07 -4.46 -1.69
C ILE A 128 4.79 -3.29 -2.62
N LEU A 129 5.45 -3.23 -3.78
CA LEU A 129 5.39 -2.07 -4.68
C LEU A 129 4.08 -2.00 -5.46
N LEU A 130 3.39 -3.13 -5.66
CA LEU A 130 2.04 -3.15 -6.22
C LEU A 130 1.02 -2.55 -5.24
N SER A 131 1.20 -2.78 -3.94
CA SER A 131 0.27 -2.32 -2.89
C SER A 131 0.62 -0.93 -2.34
N SER A 132 1.90 -0.61 -2.25
CA SER A 132 2.45 0.63 -1.69
C SER A 132 3.67 1.08 -2.51
N PRO A 133 3.45 1.70 -3.69
CA PRO A 133 4.54 2.18 -4.55
C PRO A 133 5.37 3.29 -3.88
N HIS A 134 4.80 3.99 -2.90
CA HIS A 134 5.50 5.00 -2.10
C HIS A 134 6.72 4.44 -1.35
N THR A 135 6.75 3.15 -1.06
CA THR A 135 7.88 2.51 -0.36
C THR A 135 9.21 2.70 -1.09
N LEU A 136 9.19 2.78 -2.42
CA LEU A 136 10.38 3.02 -3.24
C LEU A 136 11.01 4.41 -3.00
N PHE A 137 10.31 5.33 -2.34
CA PHE A 137 10.70 6.73 -2.19
C PHE A 137 11.10 7.15 -0.77
N MET A 138 10.92 6.28 0.23
CA MET A 138 11.11 6.65 1.65
C MET A 138 12.57 6.63 2.10
N GLY A 139 13.47 6.09 1.27
CA GLY A 139 14.87 5.89 1.61
C GLY A 139 15.08 4.63 2.47
N ILE A 140 16.22 3.98 2.26
CA ILE A 140 16.54 2.69 2.89
C ILE A 140 16.73 2.80 4.40
N GLU A 141 17.30 3.90 4.89
CA GLU A 141 17.51 4.13 6.33
C GLU A 141 16.19 4.17 7.11
N HIS A 142 15.15 4.76 6.53
CA HIS A 142 13.81 4.77 7.13
C HIS A 142 13.24 3.36 7.21
N ILE A 143 13.31 2.60 6.12
CA ILE A 143 12.83 1.21 6.07
C ILE A 143 13.57 0.35 7.10
N LEU A 144 14.89 0.49 7.18
CA LEU A 144 15.73 -0.17 8.20
C LEU A 144 15.31 0.20 9.62
N SER A 145 15.05 1.48 9.87
CA SER A 145 14.60 1.95 11.19
C SER A 145 13.27 1.28 11.59
N ILE A 146 12.28 1.28 10.69
CA ILE A 146 10.98 0.66 10.95
C ILE A 146 11.11 -0.85 11.13
N MET A 147 11.88 -1.54 10.28
CA MET A 147 12.13 -2.98 10.43
C MET A 147 12.82 -3.31 11.76
N GLY A 148 13.75 -2.47 12.22
CA GLY A 148 14.39 -2.61 13.53
C GLY A 148 13.39 -2.44 14.68
N LYS A 149 12.52 -1.44 14.60
CA LYS A 149 11.45 -1.24 15.59
C LYS A 149 10.45 -2.40 15.60
N LEU A 150 10.06 -2.92 14.43
CA LEU A 150 9.20 -4.09 14.30
C LEU A 150 9.83 -5.32 14.94
N ASN A 151 11.11 -5.60 14.67
CA ASN A 151 11.83 -6.71 15.31
C ASN A 151 11.79 -6.61 16.85
N GLY A 152 11.89 -5.40 17.41
CA GLY A 152 11.74 -5.18 18.84
C GLY A 152 10.31 -5.41 19.37
N LEU A 153 9.30 -5.22 18.53
CA LEU A 153 7.88 -5.34 18.87
C LEU A 153 7.35 -6.78 18.77
N VAL A 154 7.72 -7.52 17.72
CA VAL A 154 7.12 -8.83 17.38
C VAL A 154 7.96 -10.07 17.73
N ASP A 155 9.02 -9.91 18.52
CA ASP A 155 9.97 -10.98 18.90
C ASP A 155 10.80 -11.54 17.71
N THR A 156 11.97 -12.09 18.01
CA THR A 156 13.00 -12.55 17.06
C THR A 156 12.57 -13.77 16.23
N LYS A 157 11.54 -14.50 16.67
CA LYS A 157 11.03 -15.69 15.95
C LYS A 157 10.14 -15.34 14.76
N VAL A 158 9.71 -14.07 14.66
CA VAL A 158 8.88 -13.59 13.56
C VAL A 158 9.78 -13.09 12.44
N ASP A 159 9.50 -13.55 11.22
CA ASP A 159 10.14 -12.98 10.04
C ASP A 159 9.50 -11.61 9.71
N VAL A 160 10.21 -10.54 10.05
CA VAL A 160 9.78 -9.17 9.77
C VAL A 160 9.73 -8.88 8.28
N LEU A 161 10.50 -9.58 7.45
CA LEU A 161 10.44 -9.45 6.00
C LEU A 161 9.09 -9.91 5.46
N ASP A 162 8.61 -11.07 5.92
CA ASP A 162 7.29 -11.59 5.58
C ASP A 162 6.16 -10.70 6.11
N LEU A 163 6.34 -10.15 7.32
CA LEU A 163 5.38 -9.20 7.91
C LEU A 163 5.25 -7.96 7.05
N VAL A 164 6.38 -7.33 6.68
CA VAL A 164 6.40 -6.12 5.84
C VAL A 164 5.87 -6.41 4.44
N THR A 165 6.16 -7.60 3.89
CA THR A 165 5.63 -8.01 2.58
C THR A 165 4.10 -8.13 2.61
N ARG A 166 3.53 -8.66 3.70
CA ARG A 166 2.08 -8.79 3.88
C ARG A 166 1.41 -7.47 4.27
N CYS A 167 2.10 -6.62 5.02
CA CYS A 167 1.59 -5.36 5.56
C CYS A 167 2.50 -4.19 5.19
N PRO A 168 2.67 -3.85 3.90
CA PRO A 168 3.61 -2.83 3.46
C PRO A 168 3.27 -1.42 3.96
N HIS A 169 2.00 -1.19 4.35
CA HIS A 169 1.55 0.08 4.92
C HIS A 169 2.26 0.42 6.24
N VAL A 170 2.76 -0.57 6.99
CA VAL A 170 3.51 -0.34 8.23
C VAL A 170 4.77 0.51 8.04
N LEU A 171 5.28 0.59 6.81
CA LEU A 171 6.47 1.39 6.50
C LEU A 171 6.16 2.89 6.35
N VAL A 172 4.90 3.24 6.04
CA VAL A 172 4.43 4.62 5.85
C VAL A 172 3.58 5.13 7.02
N GLU A 173 3.00 4.23 7.80
CA GLU A 173 2.16 4.57 8.94
C GLU A 173 2.95 5.24 10.06
N ASP A 174 2.27 6.10 10.83
CA ASP A 174 2.84 6.63 12.05
C ASP A 174 3.15 5.50 13.04
N TRP A 175 4.31 5.56 13.68
CA TRP A 175 4.77 4.48 14.55
C TRP A 175 3.90 4.33 15.80
N GLU A 176 3.32 5.42 16.32
CA GLU A 176 2.43 5.36 17.49
C GLU A 176 1.13 4.64 17.12
N GLU A 177 0.60 4.85 15.91
CA GLU A 177 -0.57 4.13 15.41
C GLU A 177 -0.28 2.63 15.19
N THR A 178 0.90 2.29 14.65
CA THR A 178 1.35 0.90 14.55
C THR A 178 1.41 0.22 15.92
N VAL A 179 2.00 0.87 16.91
CA VAL A 179 2.09 0.36 18.29
C VAL A 179 0.70 0.25 18.93
N ARG A 180 -0.16 1.26 18.75
CA ARG A 180 -1.54 1.27 19.26
C ARG A 180 -2.34 0.07 18.77
N LYS A 181 -2.24 -0.28 17.49
CA LYS A 181 -2.88 -1.47 16.92
C LYS A 181 -2.34 -2.75 17.53
N PHE A 182 -1.02 -2.87 17.65
CA PHE A 182 -0.38 -4.02 18.28
C PHE A 182 -0.84 -4.20 19.73
N GLU A 183 -0.74 -3.14 20.54
CA GLU A 183 -1.07 -3.17 21.96
C GLU A 183 -2.54 -3.50 22.20
N TYR A 184 -3.45 -2.96 21.41
CA TYR A 184 -4.86 -3.31 21.51
C TYR A 184 -5.12 -4.79 21.25
N VAL A 185 -4.53 -5.35 20.20
CA VAL A 185 -4.70 -6.77 19.88
C VAL A 185 -4.01 -7.67 20.91
N TYR A 186 -2.86 -7.24 21.42
CA TYR A 186 -2.08 -7.99 22.41
C TYR A 186 -2.69 -7.94 23.81
N TYR A 187 -3.09 -6.77 24.31
CA TYR A 187 -3.59 -6.60 25.67
C TYR A 187 -5.11 -6.73 25.79
N GLU A 188 -5.88 -6.12 24.88
CA GLU A 188 -7.35 -6.15 24.96
C GLU A 188 -7.94 -7.39 24.30
N MET A 189 -7.44 -7.79 23.13
CA MET A 189 -7.91 -9.00 22.43
C MET A 189 -7.15 -10.27 22.84
N VAL A 190 -6.05 -10.14 23.58
CA VAL A 190 -5.27 -11.25 24.17
C VAL A 190 -4.82 -12.28 23.12
N TYR A 191 -4.33 -11.81 21.97
CA TYR A 191 -3.65 -12.67 21.00
C TYR A 191 -2.13 -12.72 21.24
N GLU A 192 -1.52 -13.83 20.88
CA GLU A 192 -0.07 -14.00 20.94
C GLU A 192 0.64 -13.26 19.80
N ILE A 193 1.88 -12.86 20.08
CA ILE A 193 2.68 -12.02 19.17
C ILE A 193 2.82 -12.67 17.79
N GLU A 194 3.05 -13.98 17.73
CA GLU A 194 3.23 -14.68 16.46
C GLU A 194 1.94 -14.78 15.65
N GLU A 195 0.77 -14.74 16.29
CA GLU A 195 -0.51 -14.67 15.59
C GLU A 195 -0.77 -13.26 15.06
N ILE A 196 -0.45 -12.23 15.85
CA ILE A 196 -0.52 -10.83 15.45
C ILE A 196 0.35 -10.60 14.20
N ALA A 197 1.60 -11.03 14.24
CA ALA A 197 2.56 -10.86 13.14
C ALA A 197 2.17 -11.58 11.83
N ARG A 198 1.44 -12.69 11.92
CA ARG A 198 0.99 -13.46 10.74
C ARG A 198 -0.37 -13.02 10.19
N SER A 199 -1.05 -12.11 10.88
CA SER A 199 -2.34 -11.55 10.48
C SER A 199 -2.19 -10.27 9.65
N SER A 200 -3.31 -9.66 9.23
CA SER A 200 -3.31 -8.35 8.58
C SER A 200 -3.40 -7.14 9.52
N VAL A 201 -3.20 -7.29 10.85
CA VAL A 201 -3.32 -6.20 11.84
C VAL A 201 -2.65 -4.89 11.38
N PHE A 202 -1.40 -4.96 10.94
CA PHE A 202 -0.63 -3.77 10.56
C PHE A 202 -1.10 -3.14 9.24
N ASN A 203 -1.90 -3.83 8.44
CA ASN A 203 -2.47 -3.31 7.20
C ASN A 203 -3.93 -2.81 7.36
N ARG A 204 -4.50 -2.92 8.56
CA ARG A 204 -5.84 -2.40 8.89
C ARG A 204 -5.73 -1.11 9.69
N THR A 205 -6.75 -0.26 9.59
CA THR A 205 -6.90 0.88 10.48
C THR A 205 -7.26 0.42 11.89
N PHE A 206 -6.93 1.20 12.90
CA PHE A 206 -7.32 0.89 14.28
C PHE A 206 -8.84 0.75 14.43
N ASP A 207 -9.60 1.63 13.79
CA ASP A 207 -11.06 1.58 13.74
C ASP A 207 -11.60 0.24 13.20
N HIS A 208 -11.02 -0.26 12.11
CA HIS A 208 -11.43 -1.55 11.54
C HIS A 208 -11.24 -2.70 12.54
N ILE A 209 -10.13 -2.70 13.27
CA ILE A 209 -9.84 -3.71 14.30
C ILE A 209 -10.83 -3.56 15.47
N LYS A 210 -11.05 -2.34 15.97
CA LYS A 210 -11.96 -2.05 17.09
C LYS A 210 -13.40 -2.43 16.76
N ASP A 211 -13.87 -2.10 15.55
CA ASP A 211 -15.25 -2.36 15.13
C ASP A 211 -15.55 -3.84 14.95
N ARG A 212 -14.60 -4.60 14.38
CA ARG A 212 -14.74 -6.05 14.27
C ARG A 212 -14.68 -6.74 15.63
N HIS A 213 -13.75 -6.34 16.50
CA HIS A 213 -13.71 -6.84 17.88
C HIS A 213 -15.04 -6.58 18.59
N THR A 214 -15.51 -5.32 18.57
CA THR A 214 -16.79 -4.90 19.18
C THR A 214 -17.97 -5.67 18.61
N PHE A 215 -17.99 -5.92 17.30
CA PHE A 215 -19.04 -6.69 16.64
C PHE A 215 -19.12 -8.10 17.23
N LEU A 216 -18.00 -8.83 17.26
CA LEU A 216 -17.98 -10.19 17.80
C LEU A 216 -18.29 -10.22 19.30
N THR A 217 -17.88 -9.20 20.07
CA THR A 217 -18.27 -9.09 21.49
C THR A 217 -19.79 -8.91 21.63
N ARG A 218 -20.40 -8.01 20.84
CA ARG A 218 -21.84 -7.73 20.91
C ARG A 218 -22.69 -8.91 20.42
N THR A 219 -22.19 -9.69 19.47
CA THR A 219 -22.88 -10.90 18.99
C THR A 219 -22.56 -12.16 19.82
N GLY A 220 -21.69 -12.05 20.83
CA GLY A 220 -21.36 -13.15 21.74
C GLY A 220 -20.34 -14.15 21.23
N TYR A 221 -19.65 -13.85 20.11
CA TYR A 221 -18.60 -14.69 19.53
C TYR A 221 -17.18 -14.32 20.00
N PHE A 222 -17.06 -13.26 20.81
CA PHE A 222 -15.80 -12.91 21.47
C PHE A 222 -15.98 -12.86 22.99
N ILE A 223 -15.21 -13.67 23.69
CA ILE A 223 -15.15 -13.73 25.14
C ILE A 223 -13.99 -12.85 25.60
N LYS A 224 -14.29 -11.85 26.43
CA LYS A 224 -13.27 -11.01 27.06
C LYS A 224 -12.41 -11.86 27.99
N MET A 225 -11.13 -11.95 27.68
CA MET A 225 -10.15 -12.66 28.50
C MET A 225 -9.35 -11.66 29.34
N LYS A 226 -8.75 -12.17 30.42
CA LYS A 226 -7.65 -11.49 31.09
C LYS A 226 -6.37 -12.22 30.69
N ARG A 227 -5.34 -11.49 30.27
CA ARG A 227 -4.01 -12.07 30.07
C ARG A 227 -3.58 -12.72 31.39
N LYS A 228 -3.29 -14.00 31.35
CA LYS A 228 -2.82 -14.79 32.50
C LYS A 228 -1.39 -15.21 32.18
N ASP A 229 -0.57 -15.33 33.22
CA ASP A 229 0.84 -15.75 33.07
C ASP A 229 0.99 -17.23 32.65
N ASP A 230 -0.11 -17.98 32.48
CA ASP A 230 -0.10 -19.37 32.05
C ASP A 230 -0.33 -19.49 30.54
N GLU A 231 0.76 -19.69 29.81
CA GLU A 231 0.83 -19.90 28.35
C GLU A 231 0.01 -21.10 27.84
N ARG A 232 -0.51 -21.97 28.73
CA ARG A 232 -1.31 -23.14 28.34
C ARG A 232 -2.78 -22.81 28.07
N ILE A 233 -3.23 -21.60 28.40
CA ILE A 233 -4.61 -21.18 28.18
C ILE A 233 -4.75 -20.74 26.73
N VAL A 234 -5.23 -21.65 25.89
CA VAL A 234 -5.56 -21.35 24.49
C VAL A 234 -6.69 -20.32 24.46
N ASN A 235 -6.47 -19.23 23.72
CA ASN A 235 -7.52 -18.25 23.45
C ASN A 235 -8.68 -18.94 22.70
N PRO A 236 -9.89 -19.04 23.27
CA PRO A 236 -11.03 -19.72 22.66
C PRO A 236 -11.73 -18.87 21.59
N ASN A 237 -11.31 -17.62 21.41
CA ASN A 237 -11.87 -16.72 20.42
C ASN A 237 -11.46 -17.15 19.00
N PRO A 238 -12.22 -16.74 17.95
CA PRO A 238 -11.88 -17.06 16.58
C PRO A 238 -10.45 -16.61 16.23
N PRO A 239 -9.74 -17.28 15.31
CA PRO A 239 -8.39 -16.85 14.90
C PRO A 239 -8.39 -15.41 14.41
N LEU A 240 -7.36 -14.64 14.77
CA LEU A 240 -7.24 -13.22 14.44
C LEU A 240 -7.30 -12.99 12.93
N LYS A 241 -6.70 -13.91 12.17
CA LYS A 241 -6.78 -13.93 10.70
C LYS A 241 -8.22 -14.03 10.20
N THR A 242 -9.05 -14.87 10.82
CA THR A 242 -10.47 -14.99 10.49
C THR A 242 -11.22 -13.69 10.82
N ILE A 243 -10.84 -13.02 11.90
CA ILE A 243 -11.47 -11.76 12.30
C ILE A 243 -11.08 -10.63 11.35
N LEU A 244 -9.82 -10.48 10.95
CA LEU A 244 -9.33 -9.28 10.23
C LEU A 244 -9.16 -9.46 8.72
N ASP A 245 -8.95 -10.68 8.24
CA ASP A 245 -8.67 -10.93 6.82
C ASP A 245 -9.95 -11.27 6.03
N SER A 246 -11.03 -11.67 6.70
CA SER A 246 -12.32 -11.96 6.04
C SER A 246 -12.92 -10.72 5.40
N HIS A 247 -13.70 -10.90 4.34
CA HIS A 247 -14.55 -9.84 3.81
C HIS A 247 -15.72 -9.53 4.77
N ASP A 248 -16.16 -8.27 4.81
CA ASP A 248 -17.22 -7.81 5.73
C ASP A 248 -18.48 -8.68 5.69
N HIS A 249 -18.98 -9.01 4.49
CA HIS A 249 -20.16 -9.85 4.33
C HIS A 249 -19.97 -11.29 4.87
N GLN A 250 -18.75 -11.82 4.81
CA GLN A 250 -18.45 -13.16 5.33
C GLN A 250 -18.39 -13.11 6.86
N LEU A 251 -17.70 -12.11 7.42
CA LEU A 251 -17.64 -11.87 8.86
C LEU A 251 -19.04 -11.72 9.47
N ALA A 252 -19.86 -10.85 8.88
CA ALA A 252 -21.23 -10.58 9.31
C ALA A 252 -22.10 -11.83 9.29
N LYS A 253 -21.99 -12.64 8.23
CA LYS A 253 -22.73 -13.89 8.11
C LYS A 253 -22.25 -14.93 9.13
N MET A 254 -20.95 -15.06 9.35
CA MET A 254 -20.37 -16.04 10.28
C MET A 254 -20.68 -15.73 11.75
N PHE A 255 -20.59 -14.46 12.13
CA PHE A 255 -20.62 -14.05 13.54
C PHE A 255 -21.84 -13.22 13.93
N GLY A 256 -22.79 -13.01 13.03
CA GLY A 256 -24.05 -12.35 13.35
C GLY A 256 -25.26 -12.85 12.56
N ASN A 257 -25.06 -13.76 11.59
CA ASN A 257 -26.08 -14.16 10.62
C ASN A 257 -26.76 -12.96 9.93
N MET A 258 -25.98 -11.90 9.70
CA MET A 258 -26.44 -10.63 9.11
C MET A 258 -26.18 -10.58 7.61
N SER A 259 -27.01 -9.80 6.91
CA SER A 259 -26.76 -9.42 5.52
C SER A 259 -25.62 -8.41 5.39
N LYS A 260 -25.16 -8.18 4.16
CA LYS A 260 -24.14 -7.17 3.87
C LYS A 260 -24.65 -5.76 4.21
N GLU A 261 -25.93 -5.50 3.94
CA GLU A 261 -26.59 -4.23 4.16
C GLU A 261 -26.71 -3.94 5.65
N GLU A 262 -27.14 -4.92 6.45
CA GLU A 262 -27.25 -4.79 7.90
C GLU A 262 -25.88 -4.52 8.55
N TYR A 263 -24.83 -5.19 8.09
CA TYR A 263 -23.48 -4.94 8.60
C TYR A 263 -22.94 -3.56 8.17
N SER A 264 -23.30 -3.09 6.98
CA SER A 264 -22.91 -1.74 6.53
C SER A 264 -23.55 -0.66 7.43
N VAL A 265 -24.84 -0.82 7.77
CA VAL A 265 -25.53 0.06 8.74
C VAL A 265 -24.89 -0.03 10.12
N TYR A 266 -24.48 -1.22 10.56
CA TYR A 266 -23.72 -1.38 11.81
C TYR A 266 -22.40 -0.57 11.80
N LEU A 267 -21.64 -0.59 10.70
CA LEU A 267 -20.41 0.19 10.59
C LEU A 267 -20.67 1.70 10.61
N GLU A 268 -21.77 2.16 10.01
CA GLU A 268 -22.20 3.57 10.11
C GLU A 268 -22.54 3.95 11.56
N MET A 269 -23.31 3.13 12.26
CA MET A 269 -23.61 3.37 13.70
C MET A 269 -22.32 3.38 14.54
N ARG A 270 -21.39 2.44 14.28
CA ARG A 270 -20.09 2.40 14.96
C ARG A 270 -19.26 3.65 14.71
N LYS A 271 -19.34 4.25 13.53
CA LYS A 271 -18.67 5.51 13.22
C LYS A 271 -19.20 6.64 14.11
N PHE A 272 -20.52 6.78 14.22
CA PHE A 272 -21.14 7.78 15.11
C PHE A 272 -20.78 7.55 16.58
N GLU A 273 -20.83 6.31 17.07
CA GLU A 273 -20.43 5.97 18.45
C GLU A 273 -18.98 6.40 18.75
N ARG A 274 -18.05 6.27 17.79
CA ARG A 274 -16.66 6.73 17.96
C ARG A 274 -16.52 8.25 17.93
N GLU A 275 -17.29 8.93 17.10
CA GLU A 275 -17.31 10.40 17.04
C GLU A 275 -17.81 10.98 18.37
N GLU A 276 -18.79 10.35 19.02
CA GLU A 276 -19.26 10.71 20.37
C GLU A 276 -18.20 10.43 21.45
N GLU A 277 -17.60 9.23 21.46
CA GLU A 277 -16.51 8.87 22.40
C GLU A 277 -15.32 9.86 22.34
N ASN A 278 -14.99 10.35 21.14
CA ASN A 278 -13.90 11.29 20.92
C ASN A 278 -14.30 12.76 21.18
N GLY A 279 -15.56 13.14 20.92
CA GLY A 279 -16.05 14.51 21.15
C GLY A 279 -16.26 14.85 22.63
N GLU A 280 -16.58 13.86 23.47
CA GLU A 280 -16.73 14.06 24.92
C GLU A 280 -15.38 14.34 25.62
N SER A 281 -14.25 13.88 25.06
CA SER A 281 -12.91 14.06 25.65
C SER A 281 -12.26 15.44 25.38
N GLU A 282 -12.77 16.23 24.43
CA GLU A 282 -12.34 17.62 24.21
C GLU A 282 -13.11 18.65 25.05
N SER A 283 -14.21 18.25 25.71
CA SER A 283 -15.06 19.18 26.46
C SER A 283 -14.71 19.36 27.94
N ASP A 284 -13.82 18.53 28.49
CA ASP A 284 -13.48 18.51 29.92
C ASP A 284 -12.22 19.33 30.29
N ASP A 285 -11.51 19.94 29.33
CA ASP A 285 -10.26 20.69 29.58
C ASP A 285 -10.45 22.22 29.75
N GLU A 286 -11.69 22.73 29.77
CA GLU A 286 -12.00 24.16 30.06
C GLU A 286 -12.43 24.44 31.52
N THR A 287 -12.39 23.45 32.41
CA THR A 287 -12.66 23.69 33.85
C THR A 287 -11.66 23.00 34.77
N ARG A 288 -10.44 23.54 34.86
CA ARG A 288 -9.63 23.39 36.08
C ARG A 288 -8.66 24.54 36.34
#